data_AF-A0A938CLX5-F1
#
_entry.id   AF-A0A938CLX5-F1
#
_cell.length_a   1.000
_cell.length_b   1.000
_cell.length_c   1.000
_cell.angle_alpha   90.00
_cell.angle_beta   90.00
_cell.angle_gamma   90.00
#
_symmetry.space_group_name_H-M   'P 1'
#
loop_
_entity.id
_entity.type
_entity.pdbx_description
1 polymer ?
#
loop_
_entity_poly.entity_id
_entity_poly.type
_entity_poly.pdbx_seq_one_letter_code
_entity_poly.pdbx_strand_id
1 'polypeptide(L)'
;MSMRQAMLWLTLAGLLVWAAGCALDPIEEQQDKLDSMKVAERQAAVDFLKDYEDERTVELLVETLEGDPDLLEQAGNALVLKGREWESEHPNAKKSEQNPVIEQLSQTVGDMHLEAAVRTKACWILGEIGSRRAIGALKGRTADPSSMTVRAEATNSLNKLGYSAGTMAREMLGDGEFVESYDDDARETRGLMSQEEKEARADKKAAEEPETKAKEV
;
A
#
# COMPACT_ATOMS: atom_id res chain seq x y z
N MET A 1 -25.85 52.33 -20.69
CA MET A 1 -24.78 51.42 -21.17
C MET A 1 -25.03 51.13 -22.64
N SER A 2 -24.04 51.41 -23.50
CA SER A 2 -24.15 51.16 -24.95
C SER A 2 -24.08 49.65 -25.22
N MET A 3 -24.84 49.16 -26.20
CA MET A 3 -24.86 47.75 -26.64
C MET A 3 -23.45 47.16 -26.88
N ARG A 4 -22.48 48.02 -27.27
CA ARG A 4 -21.07 47.65 -27.44
C ARG A 4 -20.35 47.33 -26.12
N GLN A 5 -20.71 47.99 -25.03
CA GLN A 5 -20.13 47.71 -23.70
C GLN A 5 -20.64 46.38 -23.15
N ALA A 6 -21.92 46.05 -23.33
CA ALA A 6 -22.48 44.77 -22.88
C ALA A 6 -21.83 43.55 -23.58
N MET A 7 -21.55 43.65 -24.88
CA MET A 7 -20.82 42.61 -25.62
C MET A 7 -19.36 42.47 -25.16
N LEU A 8 -18.68 43.58 -24.85
CA LEU A 8 -17.32 43.57 -24.31
C LEU A 8 -17.26 42.91 -22.91
N TRP A 9 -18.25 43.10 -22.06
CA TRP A 9 -18.32 42.42 -20.76
C TRP A 9 -18.66 40.92 -20.88
N LEU A 10 -19.51 40.54 -21.83
CA LEU A 10 -19.84 39.13 -22.11
C LEU A 10 -18.63 38.36 -22.67
N THR A 11 -17.84 38.98 -23.54
CA THR A 11 -16.61 38.35 -24.05
C THR A 11 -15.52 38.30 -23.00
N LEU A 12 -15.36 39.35 -22.17
CA LEU A 12 -14.39 39.33 -21.06
C LEU A 12 -14.76 38.30 -19.99
N ALA A 13 -16.05 38.18 -19.65
CA ALA A 13 -16.55 37.18 -18.70
C ALA A 13 -16.42 35.76 -19.26
N GLY A 14 -16.69 35.57 -20.55
CA GLY A 14 -16.43 34.29 -21.23
C GLY A 14 -14.95 33.90 -21.26
N LEU A 15 -14.05 34.88 -21.45
CA LEU A 15 -12.60 34.66 -21.43
C LEU A 15 -12.06 34.38 -20.02
N LEU A 16 -12.64 35.02 -19.00
CA LEU A 16 -12.33 34.77 -17.59
C LEU A 16 -12.81 33.39 -17.12
N VAL A 17 -13.94 32.91 -17.63
CA VAL A 17 -14.42 31.53 -17.39
C VAL A 17 -13.53 30.50 -18.11
N TRP A 18 -13.00 30.83 -19.29
CA TRP A 18 -12.04 29.97 -20.02
C TRP A 18 -10.67 29.90 -19.33
N ALA A 19 -10.22 31.00 -18.72
CA ALA A 19 -8.93 31.06 -18.02
C ALA A 19 -8.96 30.45 -16.61
N ALA A 20 -10.13 30.34 -15.97
CA ALA A 20 -10.29 29.68 -14.67
C ALA A 20 -10.52 28.16 -14.77
N GLY A 21 -10.64 27.61 -15.99
CA GLY A 21 -10.94 26.20 -16.26
C GLY A 21 -9.73 25.26 -16.38
N CYS A 22 -8.49 25.76 -16.24
CA CYS A 22 -7.27 24.96 -16.26
C CYS A 22 -6.64 24.88 -14.86
N ALA A 23 -7.38 24.43 -13.85
CA ALA A 23 -6.71 23.82 -12.71
C ALA A 23 -6.21 22.46 -13.22
N LEU A 24 -4.93 22.37 -13.62
CA LEU A 24 -4.30 21.10 -13.97
C LEU A 24 -4.63 20.09 -12.87
N ASP A 25 -5.13 18.91 -13.24
CA ASP A 25 -5.36 17.84 -12.28
C ASP A 25 -4.01 17.45 -11.66
N PRO A 26 -3.86 17.48 -10.31
CA PRO A 26 -2.60 17.13 -9.67
C PRO A 26 -2.07 15.74 -10.05
N ILE A 27 -2.97 14.81 -10.40
CA ILE A 27 -2.62 13.46 -10.87
C ILE A 27 -2.02 13.50 -12.28
N GLU A 28 -2.60 14.28 -13.21
CA GLU A 28 -2.05 14.45 -14.56
C GLU A 28 -0.65 15.09 -14.52
N GLU A 29 -0.45 16.09 -13.65
CA GLU A 29 0.88 16.69 -13.46
C GLU A 29 1.92 15.67 -12.95
N GLN A 30 1.52 14.72 -12.10
CA GLN A 30 2.43 13.68 -11.63
C GLN A 30 2.72 12.64 -12.71
N GLN A 31 1.74 12.30 -13.56
CA GLN A 31 1.95 11.40 -14.68
C GLN A 31 3.03 11.95 -15.64
N ASP A 32 2.97 13.23 -15.99
CA ASP A 32 4.00 13.89 -16.79
C ASP A 32 5.39 13.82 -16.14
N LYS A 33 5.46 13.89 -14.80
CA LYS A 33 6.72 13.75 -14.06
C LYS A 33 7.22 12.31 -14.02
N LEU A 34 6.32 11.31 -13.96
CA LEU A 34 6.67 9.89 -14.05
C LEU A 34 7.23 9.54 -15.44
N ASP A 35 6.81 10.24 -16.49
CA ASP A 35 7.37 10.07 -17.84
C ASP A 35 8.74 10.78 -18.01
N SER A 36 9.20 11.53 -17.01
CA SER A 36 10.47 12.23 -17.07
C SER A 36 11.66 11.28 -17.12
N MET A 37 12.64 11.59 -17.96
CA MET A 37 13.93 10.89 -17.97
C MET A 37 14.72 11.08 -16.68
N LYS A 38 14.39 12.09 -15.86
CA LYS A 38 15.10 12.37 -14.61
C LYS A 38 14.50 11.54 -13.48
N VAL A 39 15.27 10.57 -12.99
CA VAL A 39 14.92 9.73 -11.83
C VAL A 39 14.44 10.58 -10.64
N ALA A 40 15.07 11.73 -10.37
CA ALA A 40 14.68 12.62 -9.28
C ALA A 40 13.27 13.21 -9.44
N GLU A 41 12.82 13.47 -10.66
CA GLU A 41 11.47 13.98 -10.92
C GLU A 41 10.43 12.86 -10.76
N ARG A 42 10.72 11.66 -11.28
CA ARG A 42 9.89 10.48 -11.09
C ARG A 42 9.76 10.07 -9.61
N GLN A 43 10.89 10.08 -8.88
CA GLN A 43 10.94 9.82 -7.44
C GLN A 43 10.06 10.80 -6.66
N ALA A 44 10.15 12.10 -6.99
CA ALA A 44 9.32 13.13 -6.36
C ALA A 44 7.82 12.92 -6.65
N ALA A 45 7.48 12.45 -7.85
CA ALA A 45 6.10 12.10 -8.20
C ALA A 45 5.59 10.91 -7.37
N VAL A 46 6.38 9.83 -7.23
CA VAL A 46 6.01 8.69 -6.36
C VAL A 46 5.87 9.11 -4.90
N ASP A 47 6.74 9.99 -4.39
CA ASP A 47 6.63 10.51 -3.03
C ASP A 47 5.37 11.36 -2.83
N PHE A 48 4.96 12.14 -3.83
CA PHE A 48 3.69 12.84 -3.81
C PHE A 48 2.50 11.86 -3.80
N LEU A 49 2.48 10.88 -4.71
CA LEU A 49 1.39 9.90 -4.84
C LEU A 49 1.20 9.08 -3.57
N LYS A 50 2.30 8.78 -2.87
CA LYS A 50 2.28 8.09 -1.57
C LYS A 50 1.43 8.82 -0.53
N ASP A 51 1.52 10.14 -0.47
CA ASP A 51 0.82 10.94 0.56
C ASP A 51 -0.52 11.52 0.06
N TYR A 52 -0.83 11.38 -1.23
CA TYR A 52 -2.02 11.95 -1.84
C TYR A 52 -3.24 11.01 -1.73
N GLU A 53 -4.39 11.53 -1.30
CA GLU A 53 -5.63 10.75 -1.10
C GLU A 53 -6.50 10.78 -2.37
N ASP A 54 -6.14 9.97 -3.36
CA ASP A 54 -6.93 9.78 -4.58
C ASP A 54 -6.86 8.30 -5.02
N GLU A 55 -7.98 7.73 -5.45
CA GLU A 55 -8.08 6.33 -5.85
C GLU A 55 -7.16 5.98 -7.04
N ARG A 56 -6.90 6.96 -7.91
CA ARG A 56 -6.03 6.81 -9.09
C ARG A 56 -4.55 6.69 -8.73
N THR A 57 -4.16 7.08 -7.51
CA THR A 57 -2.77 6.93 -7.04
C THR A 57 -2.32 5.48 -7.06
N VAL A 58 -3.22 4.54 -6.75
CA VAL A 58 -2.89 3.11 -6.73
C VAL A 58 -2.54 2.63 -8.13
N GLU A 59 -3.33 3.02 -9.14
CA GLU A 59 -3.09 2.68 -10.54
C GLU A 59 -1.74 3.21 -11.01
N LEU A 60 -1.45 4.51 -10.82
CA LEU A 60 -0.16 5.09 -11.21
C LEU A 60 1.03 4.43 -10.49
N LEU A 61 0.89 4.08 -9.21
CA LEU A 61 1.93 3.40 -8.45
C LEU A 61 2.17 1.97 -8.95
N VAL A 62 1.11 1.25 -9.37
CA VAL A 62 1.23 -0.09 -9.98
C VAL A 62 1.86 0.02 -11.38
N GLU A 63 1.46 0.98 -12.20
CA GLU A 63 2.11 1.24 -13.49
C GLU A 63 3.60 1.55 -13.32
N THR A 64 3.95 2.36 -12.33
CA THR A 64 5.36 2.66 -11.99
C THR A 64 6.10 1.41 -11.54
N LEU A 65 5.47 0.57 -10.71
CA LEU A 65 6.04 -0.71 -10.27
C LEU A 65 6.33 -1.65 -11.45
N GLU A 66 5.46 -1.66 -12.45
CA GLU A 66 5.55 -2.54 -13.62
C GLU A 66 6.52 -2.02 -14.70
N GLY A 67 6.59 -0.71 -14.88
CA GLY A 67 7.31 -0.06 -15.97
C GLY A 67 8.65 0.60 -15.62
N ASP A 68 8.90 0.93 -14.35
CA ASP A 68 10.10 1.68 -13.93
C ASP A 68 10.96 0.89 -12.94
N PRO A 69 11.99 0.14 -13.41
CA PRO A 69 12.83 -0.66 -12.55
C PRO A 69 13.67 0.17 -11.57
N ASP A 70 13.94 1.46 -11.87
CA ASP A 70 14.68 2.34 -10.97
C ASP A 70 13.87 2.68 -9.71
N LEU A 71 12.54 2.69 -9.83
CA LEU A 71 11.60 3.07 -8.76
C LEU A 71 10.83 1.88 -8.17
N LEU A 72 11.14 0.65 -8.59
CA LEU A 72 10.49 -0.57 -8.11
C LEU A 72 10.38 -0.64 -6.57
N GLU A 73 11.47 -0.29 -5.88
CA GLU A 73 11.51 -0.29 -4.41
C GLU A 73 10.63 0.81 -3.80
N GLN A 74 10.68 2.02 -4.36
CA GLN A 74 9.92 3.15 -3.84
C GLN A 74 8.42 2.98 -4.08
N ALA A 75 8.03 2.61 -5.31
CA ALA A 75 6.64 2.31 -5.66
C ALA A 75 6.09 1.18 -4.78
N GLY A 76 6.89 0.13 -4.56
CA GLY A 76 6.50 -0.97 -3.66
C GLY A 76 6.25 -0.51 -2.23
N ASN A 77 7.10 0.34 -1.66
CA ASN A 77 6.90 0.89 -0.32
C ASN A 77 5.66 1.79 -0.24
N ALA A 78 5.42 2.61 -1.25
CA ALA A 78 4.22 3.46 -1.33
C ALA A 78 2.93 2.62 -1.39
N LEU A 79 2.93 1.55 -2.18
CA LEU A 79 1.81 0.62 -2.27
C LEU A 79 1.56 -0.13 -0.95
N VAL A 80 2.60 -0.53 -0.22
CA VAL A 80 2.44 -1.11 1.13
C VAL A 80 1.73 -0.12 2.06
N LEU A 81 2.14 1.15 2.05
CA LEU A 81 1.52 2.18 2.87
C LEU A 81 0.04 2.35 2.50
N LYS A 82 -0.27 2.59 1.22
CA LYS A 82 -1.65 2.73 0.74
C LYS A 82 -2.53 1.52 1.06
N GLY A 83 -1.98 0.32 0.88
CA GLY A 83 -2.69 -0.92 1.20
C GLY A 83 -3.02 -1.03 2.69
N ARG A 84 -2.08 -0.65 3.58
CA ARG A 84 -2.28 -0.66 5.04
C ARG A 84 -3.23 0.43 5.53
N GLU A 85 -3.15 1.64 4.94
CA GLU A 85 -4.07 2.75 5.21
C GLU A 85 -5.50 2.32 4.89
N TRP A 86 -5.71 1.77 3.70
CA TRP A 86 -7.02 1.28 3.29
C TRP A 86 -7.58 0.22 4.25
N GLU A 87 -6.79 -0.78 4.65
CA GLU A 87 -7.24 -1.83 5.60
C GLU A 87 -7.56 -1.25 6.99
N SER A 88 -6.86 -0.19 7.39
CA SER A 88 -7.08 0.48 8.67
C SER A 88 -8.37 1.30 8.68
N GLU A 89 -8.70 1.93 7.56
CA GLU A 89 -9.93 2.68 7.34
C GLU A 89 -11.15 1.77 7.16
N HIS A 90 -10.95 0.56 6.63
CA HIS A 90 -12.01 -0.37 6.26
C HIS A 90 -11.89 -1.74 6.98
N PRO A 91 -11.86 -1.80 8.32
CA PRO A 91 -11.59 -3.04 9.05
C PRO A 91 -12.66 -4.13 8.86
N ASN A 92 -13.85 -3.76 8.40
CA ASN A 92 -14.98 -4.67 8.16
C ASN A 92 -15.42 -4.67 6.68
N ALA A 93 -14.54 -4.27 5.77
CA ALA A 93 -14.89 -4.20 4.35
C ALA A 93 -15.35 -5.55 3.80
N LYS A 94 -16.53 -5.52 3.20
CA LYS A 94 -17.12 -6.69 2.52
C LYS A 94 -16.29 -7.06 1.29
N LYS A 95 -16.56 -8.24 0.73
CA LYS A 95 -15.93 -8.68 -0.54
C LYS A 95 -16.19 -7.73 -1.73
N SER A 96 -17.22 -6.88 -1.68
CA SER A 96 -17.50 -5.85 -2.70
C SER A 96 -16.63 -4.60 -2.56
N GLU A 97 -16.12 -4.33 -1.36
CA GLU A 97 -15.22 -3.22 -1.05
C GLU A 97 -13.82 -3.82 -0.93
N GLN A 98 -13.24 -4.33 -2.02
CA GLN A 98 -11.90 -4.91 -1.96
C GLN A 98 -10.85 -3.81 -1.97
N ASN A 99 -9.78 -4.03 -1.22
CA ASN A 99 -8.62 -3.16 -1.22
C ASN A 99 -8.08 -3.06 -2.65
N PRO A 100 -8.09 -1.86 -3.27
CA PRO A 100 -7.67 -1.70 -4.66
C PRO A 100 -6.21 -2.12 -4.87
N VAL A 101 -5.35 -1.90 -3.86
CA VAL A 101 -3.95 -2.32 -3.91
C VAL A 101 -3.83 -3.84 -3.98
N ILE A 102 -4.61 -4.57 -3.19
CA ILE A 102 -4.59 -6.05 -3.21
C ILE A 102 -5.14 -6.59 -4.52
N GLU A 103 -6.22 -6.00 -5.04
CA GLU A 103 -6.84 -6.45 -6.28
C GLU A 103 -5.89 -6.28 -7.47
N GLN A 104 -5.32 -5.07 -7.65
CA GLN A 104 -4.39 -4.81 -8.74
C GLN A 104 -3.12 -5.66 -8.61
N LEU A 105 -2.52 -5.75 -7.42
CA LEU A 105 -1.32 -6.58 -7.23
C LEU A 105 -1.61 -8.08 -7.39
N SER A 106 -2.83 -8.55 -7.12
CA SER A 106 -3.19 -9.94 -7.40
C SER A 106 -3.15 -10.25 -8.90
N GLN A 107 -3.46 -9.25 -9.74
CA GLN A 107 -3.34 -9.34 -11.19
C GLN A 107 -1.87 -9.27 -11.62
N THR A 108 -1.09 -8.30 -11.10
CA THR A 108 0.37 -8.17 -11.36
C THR A 108 1.14 -9.45 -11.01
N VAL A 109 0.84 -10.07 -9.86
CA VAL A 109 1.43 -11.35 -9.43
C VAL A 109 1.03 -12.50 -10.38
N GLY A 110 -0.09 -12.39 -11.08
CA GLY A 110 -0.57 -13.34 -12.09
C GLY A 110 -0.04 -13.16 -13.49
N ASP A 111 0.53 -12.01 -13.80
CA ASP A 111 0.96 -11.71 -15.16
C ASP A 111 2.33 -12.33 -15.46
N MET A 112 2.32 -13.37 -16.29
CA MET A 112 3.51 -14.07 -16.76
C MET A 112 4.31 -13.28 -17.80
N HIS A 113 3.77 -12.18 -18.35
CA HIS A 113 4.47 -11.28 -19.25
C HIS A 113 5.35 -10.27 -18.51
N LEU A 114 5.08 -10.00 -17.22
CA LEU A 114 5.90 -9.13 -16.41
C LEU A 114 7.24 -9.78 -16.05
N GLU A 115 8.20 -8.96 -15.66
CA GLU A 115 9.48 -9.45 -15.17
C GLU A 115 9.31 -10.18 -13.82
N ALA A 116 10.18 -11.17 -13.58
CA ALA A 116 10.17 -11.90 -12.32
C ALA A 116 10.43 -10.98 -11.11
N ALA A 117 11.21 -9.90 -11.29
CA ALA A 117 11.47 -8.90 -10.24
C ALA A 117 10.19 -8.18 -9.82
N VAL A 118 9.38 -7.72 -10.78
CA VAL A 118 8.08 -7.07 -10.56
C VAL A 118 7.13 -8.00 -9.81
N ARG A 119 6.96 -9.24 -10.29
CA ARG A 119 6.11 -10.23 -9.60
C ARG A 119 6.61 -10.58 -8.19
N THR A 120 7.93 -10.69 -8.02
CA THR A 120 8.54 -10.93 -6.69
C THR A 120 8.20 -9.77 -5.76
N LYS A 121 8.36 -8.53 -6.22
CA LYS A 121 8.02 -7.34 -5.44
C LYS A 121 6.53 -7.28 -5.12
N ALA A 122 5.65 -7.57 -6.09
CA ALA A 122 4.21 -7.62 -5.86
C ALA A 122 3.81 -8.68 -4.82
N CYS A 123 4.45 -9.86 -4.82
CA CYS A 123 4.26 -10.86 -3.76
C CYS A 123 4.66 -10.30 -2.39
N TRP A 124 5.82 -9.66 -2.30
CA TRP A 124 6.32 -9.05 -1.08
C TRP A 124 5.36 -7.97 -0.56
N ILE A 125 4.86 -7.07 -1.42
CA ILE A 125 3.90 -6.02 -1.05
C ILE A 125 2.64 -6.64 -0.44
N LEU A 126 2.06 -7.66 -1.08
CA LEU A 126 0.88 -8.36 -0.58
C LEU A 126 1.12 -8.97 0.81
N GLY A 127 2.29 -9.56 1.04
CA GLY A 127 2.69 -10.06 2.36
C GLY A 127 2.84 -8.97 3.41
N GLU A 128 3.39 -7.83 3.04
CA GLU A 128 3.59 -6.67 3.92
C GLU A 128 2.27 -5.94 4.27
N ILE A 129 1.32 -5.87 3.36
CA ILE A 129 -0.03 -5.34 3.65
C ILE A 129 -0.69 -6.17 4.76
N GLY A 130 -0.45 -7.48 4.79
CA GLY A 130 -0.88 -8.33 5.89
C GLY A 130 -2.34 -8.81 5.79
N SER A 131 -2.99 -8.57 4.65
CA SER A 131 -4.41 -8.92 4.46
C SER A 131 -4.57 -10.36 3.95
N ARG A 132 -5.40 -11.15 4.65
CA ARG A 132 -5.70 -12.55 4.27
C ARG A 132 -6.36 -12.68 2.90
N ARG A 133 -6.88 -11.58 2.34
CA ARG A 133 -7.47 -11.55 0.98
C ARG A 133 -6.42 -11.90 -0.10
N ALA A 134 -5.14 -11.62 0.17
CA ALA A 134 -4.04 -11.92 -0.74
C ALA A 134 -3.65 -13.41 -0.80
N ILE A 135 -4.12 -14.25 0.15
CA ILE A 135 -3.72 -15.68 0.23
C ILE A 135 -4.00 -16.42 -1.08
N GLY A 136 -5.15 -16.17 -1.71
CA GLY A 136 -5.52 -16.82 -2.96
C GLY A 136 -4.53 -16.54 -4.10
N ALA A 137 -4.16 -15.27 -4.28
CA ALA A 137 -3.20 -14.85 -5.31
C ALA A 137 -1.80 -15.45 -5.05
N LEU A 138 -1.33 -15.38 -3.80
CA LEU A 138 -0.01 -15.88 -3.41
C LEU A 138 0.09 -17.40 -3.49
N LYS A 139 -0.97 -18.14 -3.11
CA LYS A 139 -1.02 -19.61 -3.22
C LYS A 139 -0.76 -20.08 -4.65
N GLY A 140 -1.29 -19.35 -5.63
CA GLY A 140 -1.07 -19.63 -7.05
C GLY A 140 0.39 -19.48 -7.51
N ARG A 141 1.25 -18.82 -6.73
CA ARG A 141 2.65 -18.52 -7.08
C ARG A 141 3.69 -19.31 -6.32
N THR A 142 3.32 -20.09 -5.31
CA THR A 142 4.26 -21.00 -4.62
C THR A 142 4.85 -22.07 -5.55
N ALA A 143 4.19 -22.34 -6.67
CA ALA A 143 4.63 -23.22 -7.74
C ALA A 143 4.91 -22.48 -9.07
N ASP A 144 5.24 -21.18 -9.03
CA ASP A 144 5.59 -20.40 -10.22
C ASP A 144 6.68 -21.12 -11.06
N PRO A 145 6.40 -21.44 -12.34
CA PRO A 145 7.32 -22.22 -13.17
C PRO A 145 8.50 -21.40 -13.68
N SER A 146 8.36 -20.08 -13.75
CA SER A 146 9.29 -19.17 -14.41
C SER A 146 10.42 -18.71 -13.49
N SER A 147 10.18 -18.61 -12.18
CA SER A 147 11.18 -18.06 -11.26
C SER A 147 11.15 -18.68 -9.86
N MET A 148 12.34 -19.07 -9.39
CA MET A 148 12.54 -19.52 -8.01
C MET A 148 12.37 -18.39 -6.99
N THR A 149 12.69 -17.13 -7.35
CA THR A 149 12.53 -15.99 -6.43
C THR A 149 11.06 -15.69 -6.18
N VAL A 150 10.22 -15.79 -7.21
CA VAL A 150 8.76 -15.60 -7.08
C VAL A 150 8.17 -16.67 -6.17
N ARG A 151 8.57 -17.94 -6.34
CA ARG A 151 8.13 -19.03 -5.45
C ARG A 151 8.51 -18.80 -3.99
N ALA A 152 9.78 -18.42 -3.77
CA ALA A 152 10.30 -18.17 -2.43
C ALA A 152 9.57 -17.01 -1.75
N GLU A 153 9.37 -15.90 -2.47
CA GLU A 153 8.73 -14.72 -1.92
C GLU A 153 7.22 -14.92 -1.70
N ALA A 154 6.54 -15.62 -2.61
CA ALA A 154 5.14 -16.00 -2.40
C ALA A 154 4.98 -16.87 -1.14
N THR A 155 5.89 -17.83 -0.93
CA THR A 155 5.89 -18.68 0.26
C THR A 155 6.18 -17.89 1.53
N ASN A 156 7.16 -16.97 1.50
CA ASN A 156 7.47 -16.08 2.62
C ASN A 156 6.27 -15.20 2.98
N SER A 157 5.65 -14.59 1.97
CA SER A 157 4.46 -13.74 2.14
C SER A 157 3.29 -14.51 2.73
N LEU A 158 3.02 -15.73 2.26
CA LEU A 158 1.99 -16.59 2.86
C LEU A 158 2.28 -16.91 4.33
N ASN A 159 3.54 -17.19 4.68
CA ASN A 159 3.92 -17.41 6.07
C ASN A 159 3.67 -16.17 6.94
N LYS A 160 3.97 -14.96 6.45
CA LYS A 160 3.64 -13.70 7.14
C LYS A 160 2.15 -13.54 7.40
N LEU A 161 1.31 -14.03 6.48
CA LEU A 161 -0.15 -14.06 6.61
C LEU A 161 -0.68 -15.19 7.51
N GLY A 162 0.21 -16.01 8.09
CA GLY A 162 -0.15 -17.19 8.89
C GLY A 162 -0.62 -18.39 8.05
N TYR A 163 -0.52 -18.33 6.73
CA TYR A 163 -0.91 -19.40 5.81
C TYR A 163 0.31 -20.25 5.43
N SER A 164 0.78 -21.02 6.40
CA SER A 164 1.91 -21.94 6.24
C SER A 164 1.65 -23.16 5.34
N ALA A 165 2.72 -23.89 5.01
CA ALA A 165 2.65 -25.21 4.37
C ALA A 165 1.79 -26.22 5.16
N GLY A 166 1.77 -26.14 6.49
CA GLY A 166 0.93 -27.00 7.33
C GLY A 166 -0.57 -26.72 7.12
N THR A 167 -0.96 -25.45 7.01
CA THR A 167 -2.32 -25.02 6.65
C THR A 167 -2.71 -25.49 5.25
N MET A 168 -1.80 -25.35 4.26
CA MET A 168 -2.04 -25.88 2.91
C MET A 168 -2.22 -27.38 2.89
N ALA A 169 -1.36 -28.13 3.60
CA ALA A 169 -1.44 -29.58 3.68
C ALA A 169 -2.74 -30.05 4.35
N ARG A 170 -3.16 -29.38 5.43
CA ARG A 170 -4.43 -29.68 6.11
C ARG A 170 -5.64 -29.42 5.22
N GLU A 171 -5.65 -28.33 4.46
CA GLU A 171 -6.69 -28.03 3.48
C GLU A 171 -6.74 -29.09 2.37
N MET A 172 -5.59 -29.51 1.85
CA MET A 172 -5.49 -30.54 0.81
C MET A 172 -5.88 -31.94 1.29
N LEU A 173 -5.65 -32.25 2.57
CA LEU A 173 -6.01 -33.54 3.17
C LEU A 173 -7.50 -33.68 3.51
N GLY A 174 -8.27 -32.58 3.44
CA GLY A 174 -9.72 -32.62 3.67
C GLY A 174 -10.13 -32.88 5.12
N ASP A 175 -9.20 -32.73 6.06
CA ASP A 175 -9.44 -32.86 7.50
C ASP A 175 -10.18 -31.60 7.97
N GLY A 176 -11.50 -31.63 7.78
CA GLY A 176 -12.40 -30.54 8.09
C GLY A 176 -12.54 -30.30 9.60
N GLU A 177 -12.10 -29.13 10.03
CA GLU A 177 -12.84 -28.22 10.91
C GLU A 177 -12.21 -26.83 10.72
N PHE A 178 -12.93 -25.94 10.04
CA PHE A 178 -12.57 -24.54 9.93
C PHE A 178 -12.80 -23.91 11.31
N VAL A 179 -11.78 -23.92 12.17
CA VAL A 179 -11.84 -23.17 13.43
C VAL A 179 -11.67 -21.70 13.08
N GLU A 180 -12.79 -21.02 12.97
CA GLU A 180 -12.98 -19.57 12.82
C GLU A 180 -12.48 -18.79 14.07
N SER A 181 -11.48 -19.31 14.81
CA SER A 181 -11.00 -18.75 16.08
C SER A 181 -9.56 -18.22 16.04
N TYR A 182 -8.96 -18.06 14.86
CA TYR A 182 -7.62 -17.44 14.74
C TYR A 182 -7.65 -15.90 14.74
N ASP A 183 -8.79 -15.28 15.08
CA ASP A 183 -8.95 -13.82 15.14
C ASP A 183 -8.49 -13.20 16.47
N ASP A 184 -8.16 -14.02 17.49
CA ASP A 184 -7.76 -13.55 18.83
C ASP A 184 -6.22 -13.45 19.00
N ASP A 185 -5.48 -14.49 18.61
CA ASP A 185 -4.03 -14.59 18.90
C ASP A 185 -3.15 -13.55 18.17
N ALA A 186 -3.55 -13.09 16.98
CA ALA A 186 -2.78 -12.08 16.23
C ALA A 186 -2.93 -10.67 16.81
N ARG A 187 -4.09 -10.36 17.42
CA ARG A 187 -4.28 -9.13 18.20
C ARG A 187 -3.59 -9.23 19.54
N GLU A 188 -3.60 -10.40 20.17
CA GLU A 188 -2.94 -10.62 21.44
C GLU A 188 -1.42 -10.51 21.30
N THR A 189 -0.81 -11.17 20.31
CA THR A 189 0.65 -11.06 20.06
C THR A 189 1.11 -9.65 19.69
N ARG A 190 0.33 -8.91 18.88
CA ARG A 190 0.62 -7.50 18.56
C ARG A 190 0.35 -6.56 19.75
N GLY A 191 -0.65 -6.88 20.57
CA GLY A 191 -0.97 -6.17 21.81
C GLY A 191 0.09 -6.36 22.89
N LEU A 192 0.59 -7.59 23.05
CA LEU A 192 1.65 -7.97 23.99
C LEU A 192 2.98 -7.30 23.62
N MET A 193 3.35 -7.28 22.33
CA MET A 193 4.53 -6.53 21.85
C MET A 193 4.41 -5.03 22.18
N SER A 194 3.21 -4.44 22.06
CA SER A 194 2.97 -3.03 22.39
C SER A 194 2.97 -2.73 23.90
N GLN A 195 2.73 -3.73 24.75
CA GLN A 195 2.82 -3.59 26.20
C GLN A 195 4.27 -3.70 26.67
N GLU A 196 5.04 -4.65 26.17
CA GLU A 196 6.47 -4.79 26.48
C GLU A 196 7.27 -3.54 26.05
N GLU A 197 6.95 -2.96 24.88
CA GLU A 197 7.56 -1.70 24.44
C GLU A 197 7.18 -0.50 25.32
N LYS A 198 5.95 -0.47 25.88
CA LYS A 198 5.50 0.59 26.80
C LYS A 198 6.14 0.43 28.17
N GLU A 199 6.29 -0.79 28.67
CA GLU A 199 6.94 -1.11 29.93
C GLU A 199 8.45 -0.81 29.86
N ALA A 200 9.13 -1.24 28.80
CA ALA A 200 10.54 -0.91 28.56
C ALA A 200 10.78 0.61 28.46
N ARG A 201 9.81 1.37 27.92
CA ARG A 201 9.89 2.83 27.83
C ARG A 201 9.58 3.52 29.16
N ALA A 202 8.75 2.93 30.02
CA ALA A 202 8.47 3.41 31.37
C ALA A 202 9.67 3.21 32.30
N ASP A 203 10.30 2.04 32.25
CA ASP A 203 11.49 1.73 33.05
C ASP A 203 12.68 2.62 32.68
N LYS A 204 12.85 2.90 31.39
CA LYS A 204 13.89 3.82 30.93
C LYS A 204 13.63 5.26 31.37
N LYS A 205 12.37 5.68 31.50
CA LYS A 205 11.99 7.01 31.99
C LYS A 205 12.14 7.13 33.51
N ALA A 206 11.89 6.06 34.26
CA ALA A 206 12.13 6.00 35.70
C ALA A 206 13.62 6.02 36.07
N ALA A 207 14.49 5.48 35.19
CA ALA A 207 15.94 5.53 35.36
C ALA A 207 16.56 6.91 35.03
N GLU A 208 15.83 7.80 34.36
CA GLU A 208 16.29 9.14 33.94
C GLU A 208 15.76 10.29 34.83
N GLU A 209 14.94 10.03 35.86
CA GLU A 209 14.57 11.05 36.86
C GLU A 209 15.58 11.07 38.03
N PRO A 210 16.47 12.08 38.12
CA PRO A 210 17.35 12.21 39.28
C PRO A 210 16.55 12.68 40.50
N GLU A 211 16.74 11.94 41.62
CA GLU A 211 16.29 12.28 42.96
C GLU A 211 16.55 13.76 43.30
N THR A 212 15.52 14.59 43.11
CA THR A 212 15.50 16.00 43.54
C THR A 212 14.45 16.17 44.63
N LYS A 213 14.46 15.30 45.64
CA LYS A 213 13.75 15.52 46.91
C LYS A 213 14.54 14.97 48.10
N ALA A 214 15.67 15.61 48.39
CA ALA A 214 16.31 15.53 49.70
C ALA A 214 16.91 16.90 50.05
N LYS A 215 16.05 17.88 50.32
CA LYS A 215 16.35 19.12 51.07
C LYS A 215 15.04 19.86 51.37
N GLU A 216 14.38 19.46 52.45
CA GLU A 216 13.53 20.34 53.27
C GLU A 216 13.08 19.56 54.51
N VAL A 217 13.95 19.51 55.54
CA VAL A 217 13.61 19.61 56.97
C VAL A 217 14.76 20.33 57.66
#